data_AF-A0A413B1Q2-F1
#
_entry.id   AF-A0A413B1Q2-F1
#
_cell.length_a   1.000
_cell.length_b   1.000
_cell.length_c   1.000
_cell.angle_alpha   90.00
_cell.angle_beta   90.00
_cell.angle_gamma   90.00
#
_symmetry.space_group_name_H-M   'P 1'
#
loop_
_entity.id
_entity.type
_entity.pdbx_description
1 polymer ?
#
loop_
_entity_poly.entity_id
_entity_poly.type
_entity_poly.pdbx_seq_one_letter_code
_entity_poly.pdbx_strand_id
1 'polypeptide(L)'
;MYSALDIAKYIISKCNRENCPISNLQLQKILYNLQKAFLQSEIRITEKKSSALFGDEIEAWQWGPVVPSVYYVYCTYGSMSIIETYDVHIDARVQKFIDPIIERQRSVNPWRLVDETHRKGGAWDRVYRNGMGNRSVIPCELIRTCG
;
A
#
# COMPACT_ATOMS: atom_id res chain seq x y z
N MET A 1 11.50 10.38 3.61
CA MET A 1 10.13 9.87 3.37
C MET A 1 9.94 9.85 1.87
N TYR A 2 9.40 8.76 1.31
CA TYR A 2 9.17 8.64 -0.13
C TYR A 2 7.80 9.21 -0.51
N SER A 3 7.57 9.45 -1.80
CA SER A 3 6.19 9.53 -2.30
C SER A 3 5.61 8.12 -2.41
N ALA A 4 4.30 7.98 -2.28
CA ALA A 4 3.65 6.69 -2.52
C ALA A 4 3.83 6.22 -3.97
N LEU A 5 3.99 7.16 -4.91
CA LEU A 5 4.27 6.84 -6.31
C LEU A 5 5.66 6.23 -6.50
N ASP A 6 6.68 6.66 -5.76
CA ASP A 6 8.01 6.04 -5.81
C ASP A 6 7.96 4.59 -5.33
N ILE A 7 7.26 4.35 -4.21
CA ILE A 7 7.04 3.00 -3.68
C ILE A 7 6.24 2.16 -4.67
N ALA A 8 5.19 2.73 -5.28
CA ALA A 8 4.38 2.03 -6.27
C ALA A 8 5.20 1.59 -7.49
N LYS A 9 5.98 2.52 -8.07
CA LYS A 9 6.89 2.24 -9.19
C LYS A 9 7.90 1.16 -8.83
N TYR A 10 8.45 1.19 -7.61
CA TYR A 10 9.35 0.14 -7.13
C TYR A 10 8.65 -1.23 -7.06
N ILE A 11 7.48 -1.31 -6.43
CA ILE A 11 6.69 -2.57 -6.34
C ILE A 11 6.41 -3.14 -7.72
N ILE A 12 5.87 -2.31 -8.64
CA ILE A 12 5.54 -2.72 -10.00
C ILE A 12 6.79 -3.26 -10.70
N SER A 13 7.89 -2.51 -10.66
CA SER A 13 9.12 -2.89 -11.36
C SER A 13 9.77 -4.15 -10.78
N LYS A 14 9.71 -4.35 -9.47
CA LYS A 14 10.17 -5.60 -8.82
C LYS A 14 9.31 -6.78 -9.28
N CYS A 15 7.99 -6.64 -9.22
CA CYS A 15 7.04 -7.66 -9.64
C CYS A 15 7.21 -8.05 -11.11
N ASN A 16 7.39 -7.07 -12.00
CA ASN A 16 7.58 -7.31 -13.43
C ASN A 16 8.93 -7.98 -13.72
N ARG A 17 10.03 -7.52 -13.10
CA ARG A 17 11.35 -8.15 -13.24
C ARG A 17 11.39 -9.60 -12.76
N GLU A 18 10.54 -9.95 -11.80
CA GLU A 18 10.43 -11.30 -11.25
C GLU A 18 9.25 -12.10 -11.85
N ASN A 19 8.72 -11.68 -13.01
CA ASN A 19 7.64 -12.34 -13.76
C ASN A 19 6.35 -12.60 -12.95
N CYS A 20 6.05 -11.73 -11.98
CA CYS A 20 4.87 -11.78 -11.13
C CYS A 20 4.06 -10.46 -11.21
N PRO A 21 3.61 -10.03 -12.41
CA PRO A 21 3.01 -8.71 -12.59
C PRO A 21 1.67 -8.59 -11.84
N ILE A 22 1.43 -7.44 -11.21
CA ILE A 22 0.28 -7.23 -10.32
C ILE A 22 -0.74 -6.25 -10.91
N SER A 23 -2.01 -6.44 -10.54
CA SER A 23 -3.09 -5.47 -10.86
C SER A 23 -3.02 -4.23 -9.97
N ASN A 24 -3.73 -3.15 -10.37
CA ASN A 24 -3.86 -1.96 -9.52
C ASN A 24 -4.53 -2.29 -8.17
N LEU A 25 -5.49 -3.22 -8.13
CA LEU A 25 -6.09 -3.65 -6.86
C LEU A 25 -5.05 -4.22 -5.90
N GLN A 26 -4.19 -5.13 -6.38
CA GLN A 26 -3.09 -5.69 -5.58
C GLN A 26 -2.11 -4.60 -5.15
N LEU A 27 -1.73 -3.70 -6.07
CA LEU A 27 -0.84 -2.58 -5.77
C LEU A 27 -1.36 -1.74 -4.59
N GLN A 28 -2.65 -1.39 -4.60
CA GLN A 28 -3.27 -0.64 -3.50
C GLN A 28 -3.22 -1.40 -2.17
N LYS A 29 -3.46 -2.72 -2.18
CA LYS A 29 -3.39 -3.51 -0.94
C LYS A 29 -1.96 -3.67 -0.44
N ILE A 30 -0.99 -3.85 -1.34
CA ILE A 30 0.43 -3.94 -0.99
C ILE A 30 0.89 -2.62 -0.37
N LEU A 31 0.59 -1.48 -1.00
CA LEU A 31 0.94 -0.15 -0.46
C LEU A 31 0.41 0.07 0.96
N TYR A 32 -0.86 -0.24 1.19
CA TYR A 32 -1.45 -0.15 2.52
C TYR A 32 -0.71 -1.02 3.54
N ASN A 33 -0.43 -2.27 3.19
CA ASN A 33 0.24 -3.21 4.09
C ASN A 33 1.71 -2.84 4.36
N LEU A 34 2.41 -2.26 3.38
CA LEU A 34 3.75 -1.72 3.59
C LEU A 34 3.72 -0.52 4.54
N GLN A 35 2.80 0.43 4.33
CA GLN A 35 2.64 1.58 5.22
C GLN A 35 2.32 1.13 6.65
N LYS A 36 1.38 0.19 6.80
CA LYS A 36 1.04 -0.43 8.09
C LYS A 36 2.26 -1.05 8.75
N ALA A 37 3.01 -1.89 8.04
CA ALA A 37 4.18 -2.55 8.57
C ALA A 37 5.25 -1.54 9.00
N PHE A 38 5.47 -0.47 8.23
CA PHE A 38 6.37 0.62 8.58
C PHE A 38 5.94 1.35 9.86
N LEU A 39 4.67 1.76 9.93
CA LEU A 39 4.10 2.46 11.08
C LEU A 39 4.17 1.64 12.37
N GLN A 40 4.08 0.31 12.26
CA GLN A 40 4.15 -0.64 13.38
C GLN A 40 5.57 -1.13 13.70
N SER A 41 6.56 -0.77 12.88
CA SER A 41 7.96 -1.15 13.08
C SER A 41 8.74 -0.06 13.81
N GLU A 42 9.90 -0.43 14.35
CA GLU A 42 10.89 0.51 14.89
C GLU A 42 11.77 1.16 13.81
N ILE A 43 11.54 0.85 12.52
CA ILE A 43 12.36 1.35 11.42
C ILE A 43 12.04 2.83 11.18
N ARG A 44 13.11 3.61 11.05
CA ARG A 44 13.04 5.05 10.76
C ARG A 44 13.74 5.36 9.45
N ILE A 45 13.06 6.09 8.57
CA ILE A 45 13.65 6.64 7.33
C ILE A 45 14.43 7.92 7.65
N THR A 46 14.05 8.65 8.70
CA THR A 46 14.73 9.87 9.15
C THR A 46 14.86 9.89 10.67
N GLU A 47 15.82 10.64 11.21
CA GLU A 47 15.94 10.86 12.67
C GLU A 47 14.75 11.61 13.29
N LYS A 48 13.94 12.28 12.45
CA LYS A 48 12.70 12.93 12.89
C LYS A 48 11.55 11.92 13.02
N LYS A 49 10.68 12.19 13.98
CA LYS A 49 9.64 11.34 14.58
C LYS A 49 8.59 10.68 13.65
N SER A 50 8.71 10.80 12.32
CA SER A 50 7.75 10.21 11.38
C SER A 50 8.23 8.85 10.86
N SER A 51 7.53 7.79 11.25
CA SER A 51 7.76 6.37 10.92
C SER A 51 6.98 5.89 9.68
N ALA A 52 6.36 6.80 8.95
CA ALA A 52 5.62 6.50 7.73
C ALA A 52 6.57 6.19 6.55
N LEU A 53 6.22 5.20 5.72
CA LEU A 53 6.98 4.88 4.50
C LEU A 53 6.84 6.01 3.47
N PHE A 54 5.61 6.48 3.29
CA PHE A 54 5.25 7.62 2.46
C PHE A 54 4.26 8.55 3.16
N GLY A 55 4.19 9.80 2.68
CA GLY A 55 3.37 10.86 3.27
C GLY A 55 2.00 11.06 2.63
N ASP A 56 1.74 10.40 1.49
CA ASP A 56 0.47 10.47 0.78
C ASP A 56 -0.71 9.92 1.60
N GLU A 57 -1.89 10.50 1.38
CA GLU A 57 -3.10 10.08 2.05
C GLU A 57 -3.55 8.69 1.59
N ILE A 58 -4.08 7.92 2.55
CA ILE A 58 -4.78 6.67 2.30
C ILE A 58 -6.24 6.92 2.64
N GLU A 59 -7.14 6.63 1.70
CA GLU A 59 -8.57 6.82 1.85
C GLU A 59 -9.30 5.48 2.01
N ALA A 60 -10.42 5.49 2.73
CA ALA A 60 -11.31 4.34 2.89
C ALA A 60 -12.25 4.19 1.69
N TRP A 61 -11.89 3.36 0.72
CA TRP A 61 -12.74 3.09 -0.46
C TRP A 61 -13.53 1.80 -0.27
N GLN A 62 -14.55 1.59 -1.11
CA GLN A 62 -15.41 0.41 -1.07
C GLN A 62 -14.64 -0.93 -1.04
N TRP A 63 -13.55 -1.04 -1.82
CA TRP A 63 -12.72 -2.25 -1.91
C TRP A 63 -11.48 -2.20 -1.02
N GLY A 64 -11.55 -1.44 0.08
CA GLY A 64 -10.50 -1.31 1.06
C GLY A 64 -9.72 0.00 0.94
N PRO A 65 -8.61 0.15 1.67
CA PRO A 65 -7.79 1.36 1.66
C PRO A 65 -7.15 1.58 0.29
N VAL A 66 -7.08 2.83 -0.16
CA VAL A 66 -6.54 3.24 -1.45
C VAL A 66 -5.68 4.49 -1.26
N VAL A 67 -4.52 4.55 -1.91
CA VAL A 67 -3.72 5.77 -2.07
C VAL A 67 -4.19 6.45 -3.38
N PRO A 68 -4.96 7.55 -3.33
CA PRO A 68 -5.56 8.14 -4.53
C PRO A 68 -4.53 8.60 -5.56
N SER A 69 -3.41 9.18 -5.10
CA SER A 69 -2.31 9.65 -5.96
C SER A 69 -1.71 8.53 -6.82
N VAL A 70 -1.72 7.29 -6.32
CA VAL A 70 -1.28 6.12 -7.08
C VAL A 70 -2.43 5.52 -7.89
N TYR A 71 -3.64 5.45 -7.32
CA TYR A 71 -4.78 4.85 -8.00
C TYR A 71 -5.06 5.51 -9.34
N TYR A 72 -5.11 6.83 -9.38
CA TYR A 72 -5.43 7.56 -10.62
C TYR A 72 -4.34 7.45 -11.69
N VAL A 73 -3.10 7.12 -11.33
CA VAL A 73 -2.03 6.87 -12.30
C VAL A 73 -2.23 5.52 -12.99
N TYR A 74 -2.68 4.50 -12.26
CA TYR A 74 -2.76 3.11 -12.75
C TYR A 74 -4.20 2.60 -12.95
N CYS A 75 -5.24 3.43 -12.79
CA CYS A 75 -6.64 2.99 -12.88
C CYS A 75 -7.05 2.54 -14.29
N THR A 76 -6.36 3.01 -15.32
CA THR A 76 -6.58 2.65 -16.73
C THR A 76 -6.34 1.16 -17.00
N TYR A 77 -5.52 0.49 -16.19
CA TYR A 77 -5.29 -0.96 -16.27
C TYR A 77 -6.51 -1.78 -15.82
N GLY A 78 -7.42 -1.19 -15.03
CA GLY A 78 -8.57 -1.91 -14.48
C GLY A 78 -8.13 -3.15 -13.70
N SER A 79 -8.59 -4.33 -14.16
CA SER A 79 -8.23 -5.62 -13.59
C SER A 79 -6.97 -6.25 -14.21
N MET A 80 -6.43 -5.68 -15.29
CA MET A 80 -5.21 -6.19 -15.92
C MET A 80 -3.98 -5.87 -15.07
N SER A 81 -2.92 -6.64 -15.26
CA SER A 81 -1.64 -6.37 -14.62
C SER A 81 -0.97 -5.13 -15.22
N ILE A 82 -0.28 -4.38 -14.37
CA ILE A 82 0.51 -3.20 -14.71
C ILE A 82 1.87 -3.66 -15.27
N ILE A 83 2.18 -3.33 -16.52
CA ILE A 83 3.33 -3.87 -17.24
C ILE A 83 4.49 -2.87 -17.41
N GLU A 84 4.35 -1.64 -16.92
CA GLU A 84 5.45 -0.66 -16.93
C GLU A 84 6.61 -1.11 -16.06
N THR A 85 7.81 -0.66 -16.41
CA THR A 85 9.00 -0.81 -15.57
C THR A 85 9.65 0.54 -15.41
N TYR A 86 10.11 0.82 -14.20
CA TYR A 86 10.73 2.08 -13.81
C TYR A 86 12.09 1.81 -13.17
N ASP A 87 12.98 2.78 -13.30
CA ASP A 87 14.20 2.83 -12.53
C ASP A 87 13.99 3.78 -11.34
N VAL A 88 13.79 3.20 -10.15
CA VAL A 88 13.55 3.94 -8.91
C VAL A 88 14.47 3.39 -7.84
N HIS A 89 15.19 4.30 -7.19
CA HIS A 89 16.09 3.98 -6.11
C HIS A 89 15.37 4.03 -4.75
N ILE A 90 15.41 2.92 -4.02
CA ILE A 90 14.96 2.81 -2.63
C ILE A 90 16.17 2.46 -1.76
N ASP A 91 16.28 3.01 -0.56
CA ASP A 91 17.41 2.72 0.32
C ASP A 91 17.48 1.23 0.68
N ALA A 92 18.67 0.63 0.69
CA ALA A 92 18.86 -0.81 0.92
C ALA A 92 18.23 -1.32 2.22
N ARG A 93 18.24 -0.49 3.29
CA ARG A 93 17.58 -0.81 4.55
C ARG A 93 16.05 -0.93 4.40
N VAL A 94 15.45 -0.03 3.61
CA VAL A 94 14.01 -0.02 3.32
C VAL A 94 13.65 -1.19 2.41
N GLN A 95 14.44 -1.43 1.36
CA GLN A 95 14.27 -2.60 0.46
C GLN A 95 14.23 -3.91 1.24
N LYS A 96 15.22 -4.13 2.11
CA LYS A 96 15.31 -5.35 2.96
C LYS A 96 14.06 -5.58 3.82
N PHE A 97 13.33 -4.52 4.16
CA PHE A 97 12.10 -4.61 4.93
C PHE A 97 10.86 -4.84 4.06
N ILE A 98 10.72 -4.12 2.93
CA ILE A 98 9.52 -4.20 2.09
C ILE A 98 9.49 -5.42 1.19
N ASP A 99 10.65 -5.91 0.74
CA ASP A 99 10.73 -6.98 -0.25
C ASP A 99 10.03 -8.28 0.20
N PRO A 100 10.26 -8.79 1.42
CA PRO A 100 9.55 -9.98 1.89
C PRO A 100 8.03 -9.82 1.94
N ILE A 101 7.54 -8.59 2.19
CA ILE A 101 6.10 -8.30 2.23
C ILE A 101 5.54 -8.27 0.81
N ILE A 102 6.24 -7.61 -0.12
CA ILE A 102 5.86 -7.55 -1.55
C ILE A 102 5.81 -8.97 -2.13
N GLU A 103 6.87 -9.75 -1.94
CA GLU A 103 7.01 -11.11 -2.46
C GLU A 103 5.92 -12.05 -1.93
N ARG A 104 5.58 -11.92 -0.65
CA ARG A 104 4.47 -12.67 -0.07
C ARG A 104 3.13 -12.26 -0.66
N GLN A 105 2.86 -10.95 -0.77
CA GLN A 105 1.52 -10.45 -1.10
C GLN A 105 1.20 -10.49 -2.59
N ARG A 106 2.19 -10.36 -3.48
CA ARG A 106 1.95 -10.43 -4.93
C ARG A 106 1.39 -11.78 -5.38
N SER A 107 1.66 -12.85 -4.62
CA SER A 107 1.19 -14.21 -4.88
C SER A 107 -0.14 -14.55 -4.19
N VAL A 108 -0.69 -13.63 -3.39
CA VAL A 108 -1.98 -13.83 -2.71
C VAL A 108 -3.12 -13.41 -3.64
N ASN A 109 -4.23 -14.15 -3.58
CA ASN A 109 -5.47 -13.78 -4.27
C ASN A 109 -5.86 -12.33 -3.86
N PRO A 110 -6.09 -11.41 -4.81
CA PRO A 110 -6.39 -10.02 -4.51
C PRO A 110 -7.58 -9.82 -3.56
N TRP A 111 -8.61 -10.67 -3.65
CA TRP A 111 -9.79 -10.59 -2.79
C TRP A 111 -9.49 -10.98 -1.35
N ARG A 112 -8.56 -11.92 -1.12
CA ARG A 112 -8.09 -12.21 0.23
C ARG A 112 -7.39 -11.00 0.86
N LEU A 113 -6.64 -10.22 0.07
CA LEU A 113 -6.04 -8.97 0.55
C LEU A 113 -7.12 -7.92 0.86
N VAL A 114 -8.22 -7.89 0.10
CA VAL A 114 -9.39 -7.05 0.40
C VAL A 114 -10.00 -7.46 1.74
N ASP A 115 -10.30 -8.75 1.93
CA ASP A 115 -10.87 -9.30 3.16
C ASP A 115 -10.01 -8.97 4.39
N GLU A 116 -8.69 -9.10 4.27
CA GLU A 116 -7.75 -8.74 5.34
C GLU A 116 -7.83 -7.27 5.72
N THR A 117 -8.01 -6.38 4.74
CA THR A 117 -8.21 -4.94 5.00
C THR A 117 -9.60 -4.59 5.51
N HIS A 118 -10.60 -5.43 5.28
CA HIS A 118 -12.00 -5.26 5.73
C HIS A 118 -12.26 -5.79 7.14
N ARG A 119 -11.20 -6.21 7.85
CA ARG A 119 -11.29 -6.72 9.23
C ARG A 119 -12.10 -5.78 10.13
N LYS A 120 -13.09 -6.36 10.81
CA LYS A 120 -13.97 -5.66 11.75
C LYS A 120 -13.17 -5.00 12.88
N GLY A 121 -13.52 -3.75 13.16
CA GLY A 121 -12.81 -2.90 14.12
C GLY A 121 -11.42 -2.46 13.66
N GLY A 122 -11.00 -2.80 12.43
CA GLY A 122 -9.75 -2.34 11.83
C GLY A 122 -9.80 -0.89 11.35
N ALA A 123 -8.66 -0.35 10.94
CA ALA A 123 -8.55 1.06 10.54
C ALA A 123 -9.49 1.43 9.39
N TRP A 124 -9.58 0.60 8.35
CA TRP A 124 -10.50 0.81 7.24
C TRP A 124 -11.96 0.71 7.69
N ASP A 125 -12.36 -0.31 8.45
CA ASP A 125 -13.75 -0.53 8.88
C ASP A 125 -14.27 0.65 9.75
N ARG A 126 -13.41 1.15 10.64
CA ARG A 126 -13.71 2.31 11.50
C ARG A 126 -13.92 3.62 10.73
N VAL A 127 -13.22 3.81 9.61
CA VAL A 127 -13.35 5.02 8.79
C VAL A 127 -14.45 4.86 7.75
N TYR A 128 -14.46 3.73 7.03
CA TYR A 128 -15.44 3.46 5.98
C TYR A 128 -16.88 3.46 6.49
N ARG A 129 -17.11 2.94 7.72
CA ARG A 129 -18.40 2.99 8.42
C ARG A 129 -19.59 2.60 7.54
N ASN A 130 -19.53 1.40 6.96
CA ASN A 130 -20.54 0.88 6.04
C ASN A 130 -20.88 1.86 4.89
N GLY A 131 -19.87 2.56 4.36
CA GLY A 131 -19.99 3.48 3.23
C GLY A 131 -20.15 4.96 3.60
N MET A 132 -20.48 5.30 4.85
CA MET A 132 -20.64 6.72 5.25
C MET A 132 -19.33 7.50 5.19
N GLY A 133 -18.18 6.84 5.39
CA GLY A 133 -16.85 7.44 5.26
C GLY A 133 -16.15 7.06 3.97
N ASN A 134 -16.89 6.72 2.91
CA ASN A 134 -16.28 6.44 1.61
C ASN A 134 -15.42 7.63 1.16
N ARG A 135 -14.18 7.36 0.76
CA ARG A 135 -13.13 8.34 0.41
C ARG A 135 -12.66 9.23 1.57
N SER A 136 -13.04 8.94 2.81
CA SER A 136 -12.47 9.63 3.96
C SER A 136 -11.05 9.15 4.22
N VAL A 137 -10.16 10.08 4.58
CA VAL A 137 -8.76 9.78 4.92
C VAL A 137 -8.71 8.87 6.15
N ILE A 138 -7.90 7.81 6.07
CA ILE A 138 -7.58 6.91 7.17
C ILE A 138 -6.33 7.45 7.87
N PRO A 139 -6.44 7.94 9.13
CA PRO A 139 -5.29 8.51 9.82
C PRO A 139 -4.17 7.47 10.01
N CYS A 140 -2.91 7.86 9.81
CA CYS A 140 -1.76 6.97 10.03
C CYS A 140 -1.75 6.37 11.44
N GLU A 141 -2.17 7.14 12.44
CA GLU A 141 -2.29 6.65 13.82
C GLU A 141 -3.29 5.50 13.97
N LEU A 142 -4.37 5.53 13.20
CA LEU A 142 -5.36 4.46 13.17
C LEU A 142 -4.82 3.22 12.44
N ILE A 143 -4.08 3.41 11.35
CA ILE A 143 -3.37 2.32 10.65
C ILE A 143 -2.34 1.68 11.59
N ARG A 144 -1.61 2.48 12.37
CA ARG A 144 -0.61 2.01 13.32
C ARG A 144 -1.23 1.13 14.41
N THR A 145 -2.33 1.59 15.00
CA THR A 145 -2.94 0.94 16.17
C THR A 145 -3.92 -0.18 15.82
N CYS A 146 -4.60 -0.08 14.68
CA CYS A 146 -5.71 -0.96 14.30
C CYS A 146 -5.66 -1.42 12.83
N GLY A 147 -4.53 -1.22 12.14
CA GLY A 147 -4.35 -1.64 10.74
C GLY A 147 -4.35 -3.15 10.57
#